data_AF-A0A321LAI6-F1
#
_entry.id   AF-A0A321LAI6-F1
#
_cell.length_a   1.000
_cell.length_b   1.000
_cell.length_c   1.000
_cell.angle_alpha   90.00
_cell.angle_beta   90.00
_cell.angle_gamma   90.00
#
_symmetry.space_group_name_H-M   'P 1'
#
loop_
_entity.id
_entity.type
_entity.pdbx_description
1 polymer ?
#
loop_
_entity_poly.entity_id
_entity_poly.type
_entity_poly.pdbx_seq_one_letter_code
_entity_poly.pdbx_strand_id
1 'polypeptide(L)'
;MKHLTEEQIVLHCYGDAGDGAAIEEHMQECSQCREEFDKVKVLLAGIPAVEAPEPPAYLEQKVWLRVRDQAPDRRAVSWMPKWAWGAVMAVLLAAAFLAGRFWPRNVDVQKPPHTAQVSPGRVLLVAVGDCSMNWSACWQRLPTARQS
;
A
#
# COMPACT_ATOMS: atom_id res chain seq x y z
N MET A 1 3.82 -31.16 -17.44
CA MET A 1 4.07 -30.29 -16.28
C MET A 1 4.58 -28.96 -16.83
N LYS A 2 4.02 -27.84 -16.37
CA LYS A 2 4.36 -26.51 -16.91
C LYS A 2 5.51 -25.95 -16.06
N HIS A 3 6.70 -25.85 -16.64
CA HIS A 3 7.86 -25.25 -16.00
C HIS A 3 7.63 -23.73 -15.84
N LEU A 4 8.31 -23.14 -14.85
CA LEU A 4 8.37 -21.68 -14.74
C LEU A 4 9.00 -21.07 -15.99
N THR A 5 8.52 -19.90 -16.36
CA THR A 5 9.19 -19.08 -17.36
C THR A 5 10.42 -18.42 -16.76
N GLU A 6 11.41 -18.10 -17.60
CA GLU A 6 12.62 -17.39 -17.18
C GLU A 6 12.29 -16.05 -16.50
N GLU A 7 11.31 -15.31 -17.02
CA GLU A 7 10.82 -14.06 -16.42
C GLU A 7 10.34 -14.26 -14.97
N GLN A 8 9.59 -15.32 -14.70
CA GLN A 8 9.10 -15.63 -13.34
C GLN A 8 10.25 -15.98 -12.39
N ILE A 9 11.26 -16.71 -12.87
CA ILE A 9 12.46 -17.06 -12.09
C ILE A 9 13.24 -15.79 -11.72
N VAL A 10 13.42 -14.87 -12.69
CA VAL A 10 14.12 -13.59 -12.47
C VAL A 10 13.33 -12.69 -11.52
N LEU A 11 12.02 -12.55 -11.70
CA LEU A 11 11.15 -11.77 -10.81
C LEU A 11 11.18 -12.31 -9.37
N HIS A 12 11.15 -13.62 -9.19
CA HIS A 12 11.28 -14.25 -7.87
C HIS A 12 12.64 -13.96 -7.24
N CYS A 13 13.72 -13.97 -8.02
CA CYS A 13 15.07 -13.64 -7.55
C CYS A 13 15.18 -12.19 -7.02
N TYR A 14 14.44 -11.24 -7.60
CA TYR A 14 14.37 -9.84 -7.13
C TYR A 14 13.30 -9.60 -6.05
N GLY A 15 12.50 -10.61 -5.71
CA GLY A 15 11.39 -10.47 -4.76
C GLY A 15 10.16 -9.74 -5.33
N ASP A 16 10.07 -9.58 -6.65
CA ASP A 16 8.98 -8.90 -7.36
C ASP A 16 8.00 -9.88 -8.03
N ALA A 17 8.10 -11.17 -7.70
CA ALA A 17 7.13 -12.14 -8.16
C ALA A 17 5.79 -11.97 -7.41
N GLY A 18 4.72 -11.67 -8.15
CA GLY A 18 3.37 -11.57 -7.60
C GLY A 18 2.88 -12.83 -6.88
N ASP A 19 3.39 -14.01 -7.26
CA ASP A 19 2.99 -15.32 -6.73
C ASP A 19 4.17 -16.10 -6.12
N GLY A 20 5.04 -15.45 -5.33
CA GLY A 20 6.26 -16.06 -4.77
C GLY A 20 6.04 -17.38 -4.00
N ALA A 21 4.87 -17.57 -3.36
CA ALA A 21 4.54 -18.81 -2.65
C ALA A 21 4.30 -20.01 -3.60
N ALA A 22 3.61 -19.78 -4.71
CA ALA A 22 3.35 -20.83 -5.71
C ALA A 22 4.62 -21.20 -6.48
N ILE A 23 5.53 -20.22 -6.66
CA ILE A 23 6.85 -20.45 -7.25
C ILE A 23 7.70 -21.35 -6.35
N GLU A 24 7.69 -21.09 -5.04
CA GLU A 24 8.45 -21.89 -4.07
C GLU A 24 7.92 -23.33 -3.98
N GLU A 25 6.60 -23.51 -3.99
CA GLU A 25 5.95 -24.82 -4.06
C GLU A 25 6.37 -25.59 -5.33
N HIS A 26 6.35 -24.93 -6.49
CA HIS A 26 6.82 -25.54 -7.74
C HIS A 26 8.32 -25.90 -7.70
N MET A 27 9.15 -25.08 -7.05
CA MET A 27 10.58 -25.39 -6.86
C MET A 27 10.82 -26.57 -5.91
N GLN A 28 9.86 -26.90 -5.03
CA GLN A 28 9.91 -28.12 -4.22
C GLN A 28 9.61 -29.37 -5.04
N GLU A 29 8.70 -29.26 -6.00
CA GLU A 29 8.26 -30.37 -6.86
C GLU A 29 9.15 -30.59 -8.09
N CYS A 30 9.77 -29.53 -8.64
CA CYS A 30 10.53 -29.59 -9.89
C CYS A 30 12.02 -29.29 -9.67
N SER A 31 12.87 -30.32 -9.81
CA SER A 31 14.33 -30.17 -9.69
C SER A 31 14.95 -29.32 -10.81
N GLN A 32 14.41 -29.40 -12.03
CA GLN A 32 14.92 -28.62 -13.17
C GLN A 32 14.74 -27.11 -12.95
N CYS A 33 13.57 -26.68 -12.45
CA CYS A 33 13.34 -25.26 -12.14
C CYS A 33 14.22 -24.76 -11.00
N ARG A 34 14.57 -25.63 -10.05
CA ARG A 34 15.52 -25.32 -8.97
C ARG A 34 16.94 -25.12 -9.52
N GLU A 35 17.40 -26.00 -10.40
CA GLU A 35 18.73 -25.87 -11.04
C GLU A 35 18.85 -24.58 -11.86
N GLU A 36 17.80 -24.22 -12.62
CA GLU A 36 17.79 -22.95 -13.37
C GLU A 36 17.79 -21.73 -12.44
N PHE A 37 17.04 -21.77 -11.34
CA PHE A 37 17.05 -20.71 -10.33
C PHE A 37 18.43 -20.54 -9.68
N ASP A 38 19.09 -21.65 -9.33
CA ASP A 38 20.42 -21.63 -8.72
C ASP A 38 21.47 -21.05 -9.70
N LYS A 39 21.39 -21.38 -11.00
CA LYS A 39 22.25 -20.79 -12.03
C LYS A 39 22.11 -19.27 -12.07
N VAL A 40 20.87 -18.76 -12.13
CA VAL A 40 20.59 -17.32 -12.13
C VAL A 40 21.13 -16.67 -10.86
N LYS A 41 20.87 -17.27 -9.69
CA LYS A 41 21.33 -16.76 -8.40
C LYS A 41 22.87 -16.66 -8.31
N VAL A 42 23.59 -17.66 -8.82
CA VAL A 42 25.06 -17.65 -8.88
C VAL A 42 25.57 -16.55 -9.81
N LEU A 43 24.94 -16.36 -10.97
CA LEU A 43 25.31 -15.28 -11.90
C LEU A 43 25.12 -13.90 -11.26
N LEU A 44 24.00 -13.66 -10.56
CA LEU A 44 23.77 -12.40 -9.85
C LEU A 44 24.72 -12.22 -8.67
N ALA A 45 25.05 -13.28 -7.94
CA ALA A 45 26.01 -13.22 -6.84
C ALA A 45 27.45 -12.87 -7.31
N GLY A 46 27.75 -13.12 -8.59
CA GLY A 46 29.01 -12.71 -9.21
C GLY A 46 29.10 -11.21 -9.51
N ILE A 47 27.99 -10.47 -9.44
CA ILE A 47 27.97 -9.02 -9.63
C ILE A 47 28.32 -8.35 -8.30
N PRO A 48 29.48 -7.67 -8.20
CA PRO A 48 29.85 -7.00 -6.95
C PRO A 48 28.84 -5.90 -6.65
N ALA A 49 28.38 -5.85 -5.39
CA ALA A 49 27.65 -4.71 -4.89
C ALA A 49 28.57 -3.49 -4.96
N VAL A 50 28.24 -2.53 -5.81
CA VAL A 50 28.96 -1.26 -5.90
C VAL A 50 28.46 -0.37 -4.77
N GLU A 51 29.36 0.10 -3.90
CA GLU A 51 29.00 1.12 -2.92
C GLU A 51 28.51 2.37 -3.63
N ALA A 52 27.30 2.81 -3.30
CA ALA A 52 26.76 4.03 -3.83
C ALA A 52 27.62 5.21 -3.32
N PRO A 53 28.13 6.09 -4.21
CA PRO A 53 28.89 7.25 -3.77
C PRO A 53 27.99 8.18 -2.94
N GLU A 54 28.57 8.82 -1.92
CA GLU A 54 27.85 9.82 -1.13
C GLU A 54 27.42 10.98 -2.04
N PRO A 55 26.12 11.29 -2.11
CA PRO A 55 25.64 12.38 -2.94
C PRO A 55 26.19 13.71 -2.40
N PRO A 56 26.63 14.64 -3.26
CA PRO A 56 27.09 15.93 -2.78
C PRO A 56 25.91 16.71 -2.17
N ALA A 57 26.16 17.48 -1.11
CA ALA A 57 25.12 18.21 -0.36
C ALA A 57 24.23 19.14 -1.23
N TYR A 58 24.73 19.60 -2.38
CA TYR A 58 23.97 20.44 -3.31
C TYR A 58 23.11 19.66 -4.32
N LEU A 59 23.25 18.33 -4.40
CA LEU A 59 22.57 17.51 -5.39
C LEU A 59 21.06 17.65 -5.24
N GLU A 60 20.56 17.54 -4.01
CA GLU A 60 19.15 17.66 -3.70
C GLU A 60 18.61 19.02 -4.12
N GLN A 61 19.29 20.11 -3.73
CA GLN A 61 18.91 21.47 -4.12
C GLN A 61 18.88 21.64 -5.65
N LYS A 62 19.88 21.13 -6.35
CA LYS A 62 19.99 21.21 -7.82
C LYS A 62 18.88 20.43 -8.51
N VAL A 63 18.56 19.23 -8.02
CA VAL A 63 17.43 18.43 -8.51
C VAL A 63 16.13 19.18 -8.26
N TRP A 64 15.95 19.74 -7.07
CA TRP A 64 14.72 20.43 -6.70
C TRP A 64 14.46 21.69 -7.51
N LEU A 65 15.50 22.48 -7.79
CA LEU A 65 15.38 23.64 -8.69
C LEU A 65 14.97 23.21 -10.10
N ARG A 66 15.56 22.13 -10.64
CA ARG A 66 15.22 21.63 -11.98
C ARG A 66 13.79 21.07 -12.05
N VAL A 67 13.37 20.32 -11.03
CA VAL A 67 12.02 19.74 -10.98
C VAL A 67 10.96 20.82 -10.78
N ARG A 68 11.23 21.83 -9.95
CA ARG A 68 10.32 22.97 -9.75
C ARG A 68 10.01 23.68 -11.06
N ASP A 69 11.02 23.90 -11.89
CA ASP A 69 10.85 24.63 -13.15
C ASP A 69 10.13 23.78 -14.23
N GLN A 70 10.09 22.45 -14.06
CA GLN A 70 9.35 21.51 -14.91
C GLN A 70 7.97 21.15 -14.37
N ALA A 71 7.66 21.51 -13.13
CA ALA A 71 6.34 21.29 -12.57
C ALA A 71 5.35 22.14 -13.39
N PRO A 72 4.28 21.53 -13.93
CA PRO A 72 3.25 22.31 -14.62
C PRO A 72 2.77 23.37 -13.64
N ASP A 73 2.75 24.63 -14.09
CA ASP A 73 2.21 25.73 -13.32
C ASP A 73 0.78 25.34 -12.94
N ARG A 74 0.60 24.87 -11.70
CA ARG A 74 -0.71 24.75 -11.06
C ARG A 74 -1.14 26.17 -10.73
N ARG A 75 -1.20 27.04 -11.75
CA ARG A 75 -2.17 28.10 -11.83
C ARG A 75 -3.51 27.39 -11.83
N ALA A 76 -3.90 27.02 -10.61
CA ALA A 76 -5.21 26.56 -10.27
C ALA A 76 -6.17 27.49 -11.01
N VAL A 77 -7.14 26.88 -11.68
CA VAL A 77 -8.25 27.51 -12.37
C VAL A 77 -8.91 28.53 -11.43
N SER A 78 -8.31 29.72 -11.35
CA SER A 78 -8.67 30.80 -10.43
C SER A 78 -9.66 31.71 -11.13
N TRP A 79 -10.63 31.09 -11.77
CA TRP A 79 -11.83 31.77 -12.23
C TRP A 79 -13.00 31.55 -11.28
N MET A 80 -12.91 30.57 -10.36
CA MET A 80 -13.96 30.35 -9.37
C MET A 80 -13.80 31.35 -8.21
N PRO A 81 -14.76 32.27 -7.99
CA PRO A 81 -14.68 33.24 -6.89
C PRO A 81 -14.70 32.51 -5.54
N LYS A 82 -13.96 33.01 -4.54
CA LYS A 82 -13.85 32.41 -3.20
C LYS A 82 -15.21 32.12 -2.52
N TRP A 83 -16.25 32.86 -2.90
CA TRP A 83 -17.63 32.67 -2.45
C TRP A 83 -18.26 31.35 -2.93
N ALA A 84 -17.81 30.81 -4.07
CA ALA A 84 -18.28 29.53 -4.61
C ALA A 84 -17.95 28.37 -3.67
N TRP A 85 -16.79 28.39 -3.01
CA TRP A 85 -16.42 27.39 -2.00
C TRP A 85 -17.34 27.45 -0.77
N GLY A 86 -17.70 28.66 -0.34
CA GLY A 86 -18.68 28.87 0.73
C GLY A 86 -20.05 28.31 0.36
N ALA A 87 -20.50 28.53 -0.88
CA ALA A 87 -21.76 27.99 -1.39
C ALA A 87 -21.74 26.45 -1.47
N VAL A 88 -20.66 25.85 -1.98
CA VAL A 88 -20.52 24.39 -2.04
C VAL A 88 -20.56 23.77 -0.64
N MET A 89 -19.83 24.35 0.32
CA MET A 89 -19.87 23.87 1.71
C MET A 89 -21.26 24.01 2.33
N ALA A 90 -21.94 25.15 2.11
CA ALA A 90 -23.30 25.35 2.61
C ALA A 90 -24.29 24.32 2.01
N VAL A 91 -24.16 24.01 0.71
CA VAL A 91 -25.00 22.99 0.04
C VAL A 91 -24.72 21.60 0.59
N LEU A 92 -23.46 21.23 0.82
CA LEU A 92 -23.12 19.92 1.42
C LEU A 92 -23.67 19.78 2.83
N LEU A 93 -23.55 20.83 3.66
CA LEU A 93 -24.10 20.84 5.01
C LEU A 93 -25.63 20.77 4.99
N ALA A 94 -26.28 21.52 4.11
CA ALA A 94 -27.73 21.46 3.92
C ALA A 94 -28.15 20.06 3.46
N ALA A 95 -27.48 19.46 2.49
CA ALA A 95 -27.78 18.13 2.01
C ALA A 95 -27.60 17.06 3.10
N ALA A 96 -26.52 17.12 3.88
CA ALA A 96 -26.30 16.21 5.01
C ALA A 96 -27.37 16.38 6.10
N PHE A 97 -27.75 17.62 6.41
CA PHE A 97 -28.79 17.93 7.38
C PHE A 97 -30.16 17.45 6.90
N LEU A 98 -30.54 17.72 5.65
CA LEU A 98 -31.79 17.27 5.07
C LEU A 98 -31.83 15.75 4.95
N ALA A 99 -30.73 15.10 4.57
CA ALA A 99 -30.62 13.64 4.57
C ALA A 99 -30.88 13.07 5.97
N GLY A 100 -30.22 13.58 7.01
CA GLY A 100 -30.46 13.12 8.39
C GLY A 100 -31.88 13.44 8.91
N ARG A 101 -32.48 14.54 8.45
CA ARG A 101 -33.78 15.01 8.94
C ARG A 101 -34.98 14.36 8.25
N PHE A 102 -34.85 14.00 6.98
CA PHE A 102 -35.93 13.51 6.14
C PHE A 102 -35.79 12.05 5.72
N TRP A 103 -34.68 11.36 6.01
CA TRP A 103 -34.63 9.91 5.77
C TRP A 103 -35.54 9.19 6.78
N PRO A 104 -36.61 8.50 6.34
CA PRO A 104 -37.26 7.51 7.18
C PRO A 104 -36.23 6.43 7.47
N ARG A 105 -35.95 6.22 8.76
CA ARG A 105 -35.02 5.21 9.26
C ARG A 105 -35.67 3.83 9.13
N ASN A 106 -35.91 3.38 7.90
CA ASN A 106 -36.27 2.00 7.60
C ASN A 106 -34.96 1.20 7.58
N VAL A 107 -34.38 1.02 8.77
CA VAL A 107 -33.47 -0.08 8.98
C VAL A 107 -34.37 -1.30 9.14
N ASP A 108 -34.69 -1.93 8.02
CA ASP A 108 -35.12 -3.32 8.04
C ASP A 108 -33.93 -4.13 8.52
N VAL A 109 -33.82 -4.29 9.84
CA VAL A 109 -32.94 -5.28 10.44
C VAL A 109 -33.58 -6.61 10.07
N GLN A 110 -33.26 -7.13 8.89
CA GLN A 110 -33.50 -8.51 8.54
C GLN A 110 -32.78 -9.33 9.62
N LYS A 111 -33.55 -9.83 10.59
CA LYS A 111 -33.07 -10.74 11.62
C LYS A 111 -32.89 -12.10 10.93
N PRO A 112 -31.66 -12.57 10.63
CA PRO A 112 -31.52 -13.94 10.18
C PRO A 112 -31.98 -14.85 11.32
N PRO A 113 -32.84 -15.85 11.06
CA PRO A 113 -33.06 -16.90 12.02
C PRO A 113 -31.83 -17.80 11.93
N HIS A 114 -30.93 -17.74 12.91
CA HIS A 114 -30.29 -18.95 13.39
C HIS A 114 -29.62 -18.72 14.74
N THR A 115 -30.16 -19.47 15.70
CA THR A 115 -29.54 -20.01 16.89
C THR A 115 -28.03 -20.22 16.80
N ALA A 116 -27.25 -19.40 17.49
CA ALA A 116 -26.01 -19.80 18.16
C ALA A 116 -25.66 -18.73 19.19
N GLN A 117 -25.79 -19.09 20.47
CA GLN A 117 -25.24 -18.29 21.55
C GLN A 117 -23.71 -18.30 21.47
N VAL A 118 -23.10 -17.13 21.38
CA VAL A 118 -21.67 -16.92 21.70
C VAL A 118 -21.54 -15.60 22.46
N SER A 119 -20.81 -15.67 23.57
CA SER A 119 -20.62 -14.70 24.65
C SER A 119 -20.42 -13.23 24.28
N PRO A 120 -20.79 -12.31 25.19
CA PRO A 120 -20.47 -10.89 25.09
C PRO A 120 -19.02 -10.65 25.51
N GLY A 121 -18.16 -10.18 24.61
CA GLY A 121 -16.83 -9.73 25.00
C GLY A 121 -15.87 -9.52 23.85
N ARG A 122 -15.54 -8.25 23.60
CA ARG A 122 -14.44 -7.72 22.77
C ARG A 122 -14.69 -7.69 21.26
N VAL A 123 -15.36 -6.63 20.82
CA VAL A 123 -15.03 -6.02 19.54
C VAL A 123 -13.74 -5.24 19.74
N LEU A 124 -12.64 -5.74 19.20
CA LEU A 124 -11.40 -5.00 19.06
C LEU A 124 -11.66 -3.84 18.08
N LEU A 125 -11.76 -2.62 18.61
CA LEU A 125 -11.55 -1.41 17.86
C LEU A 125 -10.09 -1.41 17.38
N VAL A 126 -9.87 -1.82 16.13
CA VAL A 126 -8.62 -1.52 15.43
C VAL A 126 -8.64 -0.02 15.18
N ALA A 127 -7.88 0.70 16.00
CA ALA A 127 -7.62 2.11 15.84
C ALA A 127 -6.77 2.31 14.57
N VAL A 128 -7.42 2.57 13.44
CA VAL A 128 -6.81 3.34 12.35
C VAL A 128 -6.96 4.80 12.77
N GLY A 129 -6.10 5.22 13.70
CA GLY A 129 -5.96 6.60 14.14
C GLY A 129 -4.50 6.99 13.98
N ASP A 130 -4.27 7.99 13.13
CA ASP A 130 -3.07 8.81 13.08
C ASP A 130 -1.77 8.16 12.59
N CYS A 131 -1.67 8.03 11.26
CA CYS A 131 -0.37 8.01 10.56
C CYS A 131 -0.15 9.36 9.84
N SER A 132 -0.32 10.44 10.59
CA SER A 132 0.02 11.79 10.16
C SER A 132 1.18 12.27 11.01
N MET A 133 2.38 12.29 10.42
CA MET A 133 3.66 12.71 11.01
C MET A 133 4.36 11.65 11.88
N ASN A 134 5.53 11.20 11.41
CA ASN A 134 6.58 10.45 12.11
C ASN A 134 6.64 8.92 11.89
N TRP A 135 7.15 8.53 10.70
CA TRP A 135 7.38 7.15 10.26
C TRP A 135 8.34 6.35 11.16
N SER A 136 9.34 6.99 11.79
CA SER A 136 10.36 6.30 12.60
C SER A 136 9.82 5.71 13.91
N ALA A 137 8.73 6.27 14.44
CA ALA A 137 8.12 5.79 15.68
C ALA A 137 7.24 4.54 15.48
N CYS A 138 6.74 4.31 14.26
CA CYS A 138 5.83 3.20 13.97
C CYS A 138 6.57 1.85 13.92
N TRP A 139 7.88 1.85 13.63
CA TRP A 139 8.67 0.63 13.48
C TRP A 139 9.03 -0.03 14.83
N GLN A 140 9.03 0.72 15.93
CA GLN A 140 9.41 0.20 17.26
C GLN A 140 8.26 -0.45 18.03
N ARG A 141 7.01 -0.39 17.54
CA ARG A 141 5.81 -0.90 18.22
C ARG A 141 5.12 -2.04 17.48
N LEU A 142 5.87 -2.80 16.68
CA LEU A 142 5.42 -4.10 16.20
C LEU A 142 5.73 -5.15 17.29
N PRO A 143 4.74 -5.91 17.79
CA PRO A 143 4.99 -6.99 18.72
C PRO A 143 5.81 -8.07 18.01
N THR A 144 7.06 -8.22 18.43
CA THR A 144 7.92 -9.36 18.10
C THR A 144 7.22 -10.64 18.56
N ALA A 145 6.64 -11.37 17.62
CA ALA A 145 6.17 -12.73 17.84
C ALA A 145 6.63 -13.59 16.66
N ARG A 146 7.26 -14.73 16.99
CA ARG A 146 7.79 -15.82 16.13
C ARG A 146 9.28 -15.59 15.78
N GLN A 147 10.25 -16.31 16.33
CA GLN A 147 10.45 -17.77 16.41
C GLN A 147 11.56 -18.05 17.46
N SER A 148 11.35 -18.96 18.42
CA SER A 148 11.96 -20.31 18.51
C SER A 148 13.49 -20.31 18.67
#